data_AF-A0A7V5XHZ1-F1
#
_entry.id   AF-A0A7V5XHZ1-F1
#
_cell.length_a   1.000
_cell.length_b   1.000
_cell.length_c   1.000
_cell.angle_alpha   90.00
_cell.angle_beta   90.00
_cell.angle_gamma   90.00
#
_symmetry.space_group_name_H-M   'P 1'
#
loop_
_entity.id
_entity.type
_entity.pdbx_description
1 polymer ?
#
loop_
_entity_poly.entity_id
_entity_poly.type
_entity_poly.pdbx_seq_one_letter_code
_entity_poly.pdbx_strand_id
1 'polypeptide(L)' 'MILNQIKYISIFKQTWSLIKRNVTGTSYNWVVPVPENNKRLSFIRVIAFDASNKLIGSDRSDNPFT' A
#
# COMPACT_ATOMS: atom_id res chain seq x y z
N MET A 1 2.72 -13.97 13.06
CA MET A 1 2.32 -13.88 11.64
C MET A 1 3.43 -13.15 10.90
N ILE A 2 3.94 -13.70 9.80
CA ILE A 2 4.97 -13.07 8.94
C ILE A 2 4.29 -12.71 7.62
N LEU A 3 4.37 -11.44 7.23
CA LEU A 3 3.82 -10.92 5.97
C LEU A 3 5.00 -10.76 4.99
N ASN A 4 4.93 -11.40 3.82
CA ASN A 4 6.06 -11.40 2.88
C ASN A 4 6.17 -10.05 2.17
N GLN A 5 5.05 -9.44 1.78
CA GLN A 5 5.08 -8.13 1.12
C GLN A 5 3.83 -7.31 1.42
N ILE A 6 4.01 -6.01 1.53
CA ILE A 6 2.93 -5.02 1.47
C ILE A 6 3.17 -4.14 0.25
N LYS A 7 2.15 -3.93 -0.58
CA LYS A 7 2.19 -3.04 -1.74
C LYS A 7 1.12 -1.96 -1.59
N TYR A 8 1.36 -0.80 -2.18
CA TYR A 8 0.36 0.25 -2.31
C TYR A 8 0.21 0.69 -3.76
N ILE A 9 -0.95 1.25 -4.08
CA ILE A 9 -1.17 1.99 -5.32
C ILE A 9 -1.87 3.30 -4.95
N SER A 10 -1.37 4.40 -5.49
CA SER A 10 -2.09 5.66 -5.54
C SER A 10 -2.85 5.68 -6.87
N ILE A 11 -4.12 6.07 -6.90
CA ILE A 11 -4.98 6.00 -8.11
C ILE A 11 -4.61 7.05 -9.19
N PHE A 12 -3.34 7.48 -9.21
CA PHE A 12 -2.69 8.19 -10.32
C PHE A 12 -1.49 7.44 -10.90
N LYS A 13 -1.02 6.38 -10.23
CA LYS A 13 -0.01 5.44 -10.74
C LYS A 13 -0.73 4.15 -11.11
N GLN A 14 -0.62 3.73 -12.37
CA GLN A 14 -1.26 2.51 -12.88
C GLN A 14 -0.57 1.22 -12.43
N THR A 15 0.46 1.31 -11.57
CA THR A 15 1.29 0.18 -11.14
C THR A 15 1.41 0.11 -9.61
N TRP A 16 1.40 -1.10 -9.08
CA TRP A 16 1.63 -1.38 -7.66
C TRP A 16 3.08 -1.06 -7.27
N SER A 17 3.25 -0.24 -6.24
CA SER A 17 4.54 0.07 -5.63
C SER A 17 4.75 -0.77 -4.38
N LEU A 18 5.96 -1.31 -4.21
CA LEU A 18 6.32 -2.09 -3.02
C LEU A 18 6.52 -1.16 -1.81
N ILE A 19 5.84 -1.44 -0.70
CA ILE A 19 6.07 -0.75 0.60
C ILE A 19 7.24 -1.41 1.33
N LYS A 20 7.15 -2.74 1.52
CA LYS A 20 8.12 -3.49 2.31
C LYS A 20 8.05 -4.99 1.99
N ARG A 21 9.19 -5.67 2.14
CA ARG A 21 9.29 -7.14 2.19
C ARG A 21 9.51 -7.62 3.64
N ASN A 22 9.09 -8.85 3.92
CA ASN A 22 9.32 -9.54 5.19
C ASN A 22 8.88 -8.71 6.41
N VAL A 23 7.67 -8.15 6.34
CA VAL A 23 7.07 -7.44 7.48
C VAL A 23 6.78 -8.48 8.57
N THR A 24 7.36 -8.27 9.74
CA THR A 24 7.11 -9.08 10.94
C THR A 24 6.04 -8.40 11.79
N GLY A 25 5.18 -9.21 12.43
CA GLY A 25 4.06 -8.70 13.22
C GLY A 25 2.83 -8.37 12.38
N THR A 26 1.96 -7.50 12.89
CA THR A 26 0.65 -7.17 12.30
C THR A 26 0.54 -5.71 11.84
N SER A 27 1.61 -4.92 11.99
CA SER A 27 1.61 -3.48 11.70
C SER A 27 2.97 -3.02 11.16
N TYR A 28 2.97 -2.01 10.29
CA TYR A 28 4.18 -1.42 9.74
C TYR A 28 4.01 0.08 9.50
N ASN A 29 4.92 0.89 10.03
CA ASN A 29 4.94 2.34 9.77
C ASN A 29 5.50 2.60 8.37
N TRP A 30 4.73 3.28 7.53
CA TRP A 30 5.09 3.59 6.15
C TRP A 30 5.01 5.09 5.89
N VAL A 31 6.05 5.64 5.27
CA VAL A 31 6.08 7.02 4.80
C VAL A 31 5.54 7.08 3.38
N VAL A 32 4.43 7.77 3.19
CA VAL A 32 3.78 7.96 1.88
C VAL A 32 4.67 8.83 0.99
N PRO A 33 5.08 8.37 -0.21
CA PRO A 33 5.86 9.19 -1.12
C PRO A 33 5.08 10.40 -1.63
N VAL A 34 5.76 11.54 -1.67
CA VAL A 34 5.18 12.79 -2.16
C VAL A 34 4.99 12.71 -3.67
N PRO A 35 3.78 12.98 -4.20
CA PRO A 35 3.56 13.07 -5.64
C PRO A 35 4.22 14.35 -6.21
N GLU A 36 4.68 14.30 -7.45
CA GLU A 36 5.34 15.43 -8.13
C GLU A 36 4.47 16.70 -8.25
N ASN A 37 3.15 16.55 -8.18
CA ASN A 37 2.19 17.64 -8.27
C ASN A 37 1.10 17.45 -7.21
N ASN A 38 0.39 18.51 -6.86
CA ASN A 38 -0.77 18.39 -5.98
C ASN A 38 -1.86 17.53 -6.64
N LYS A 39 -2.24 16.43 -5.99
CA LYS A 39 -3.24 15.47 -6.47
C LYS A 39 -4.38 15.37 -5.46
N ARG A 40 -5.33 16.31 -5.54
CA ARG A 40 -6.47 16.47 -4.59
C ARG A 40 -7.56 15.40 -4.65
N LEU A 41 -7.46 14.45 -5.58
CA LEU A 41 -8.39 13.33 -5.74
C LEU A 41 -7.65 11.99 -5.61
N SER A 42 -6.62 11.95 -4.76
CA SER A 42 -5.81 10.74 -4.57
C SER A 42 -6.47 9.82 -3.57
N PHE A 43 -6.59 8.55 -3.90
CA PHE A 43 -6.85 7.50 -2.92
C PHE A 43 -5.61 6.63 -2.78
N ILE A 44 -5.51 5.96 -1.64
CA ILE A 44 -4.51 4.92 -1.41
C ILE A 44 -5.23 3.60 -1.31
N ARG A 45 -4.69 2.57 -1.96
CA ARG A 45 -5.05 1.18 -1.71
C ARG A 45 -3.81 0.43 -1.27
N VAL A 46 -3.92 -0.36 -0.21
CA VAL A 46 -2.88 -1.21 0.33
C VAL A 46 -3.30 -2.67 0.18
N ILE A 47 -2.37 -3.54 -0.22
CA ILE A 47 -2.58 -4.99 -0.27
C ILE A 47 -1.43 -5.70 0.42
N ALA A 48 -1.75 -6.78 1.12
CA ALA A 48 -0.79 -7.63 1.81
C ALA A 48 -0.76 -9.02 1.17
N PHE A 49 0.44 -9.59 1.09
CA PHE A 49 0.71 -10.93 0.58
C PHE A 49 1.43 -11.78 1.62
N ASP A 50 1.09 -13.06 1.68
CA ASP A 50 1.82 -14.06 2.47
C ASP A 50 3.09 -14.57 1.77
N ALA A 51 3.80 -15.49 2.44
CA ALA A 51 5.04 -16.11 1.94
C ALA A 51 4.90 -16.74 0.55
N SER A 52 3.72 -17.24 0.20
CA SER A 52 3.42 -17.90 -1.07
C SER A 52 2.94 -16.93 -2.16
N ASN A 53 3.08 -15.62 -1.94
CA ASN A 53 2.53 -14.55 -2.78
C ASN A 53 1.00 -14.60 -2.92
N LYS A 54 0.29 -15.21 -1.97
CA LYS A 54 -1.17 -15.19 -1.94
C LYS A 54 -1.64 -13.90 -1.25
N LEU A 55 -2.64 -13.23 -1.84
CA LEU A 55 -3.26 -12.06 -1.24
C LEU A 55 -4.02 -12.48 0.03
N ILE A 56 -3.76 -11.76 1.12
CA ILE A 56 -4.36 -12.04 2.44
C ILE A 56 -5.18 -10.88 2.99
N GLY A 57 -5.07 -9.69 2.38
CA GLY A 57 -5.86 -8.53 2.76
C GLY A 57 -5.70 -7.39 1.77
N SER A 58 -6.73 -6.56 1.69
CA SER A 58 -6.75 -5.32 0.93
C SER A 58 -7.54 -4.29 1.71
N ASP A 59 -7.07 -3.05 1.67
CA ASP A 59 -7.77 -1.90 2.21
C ASP A 59 -7.62 -0.69 1.29
N ARG A 60 -8.60 0.21 1.28
CA ARG A 60 -8.59 1.44 0.48
C ARG A 60 -9.09 2.59 1.33
N SER A 61 -8.50 3.77 1.18
CA SER A 61 -9.01 4.97 1.84
C SER A 61 -10.47 5.24 1.46
N ASP A 62 -11.30 5.51 2.47
CA ASP A 62 -12.74 5.78 2.28
C ASP A 62 -12.98 7.08 1.50
N ASN A 63 -12.08 8.04 1.64
CA ASN A 63 -12.14 9.35 1.00
C ASN A 63 -10.82 9.69 0.29
N PRO A 64 -10.84 10.63 -0.67
CA PRO A 64 -9.61 11.13 -1.27
C PRO A 64 -8.82 11.99 -0.25
N PHE A 65 -7.50 11.94 -0.35
CA PHE A 65 -6.60 12.86 0.33
C PHE A 65 -6.67 14.24 -0.35
N THR A 66 -6.90 15.31 0.43
CA THR A 66 -7.15 16.69 -0.03
C THR A 66 -6.01 17.68 0.22
#